data_AF-A0A1B7U390-F1
#
_entry.id   AF-A0A1B7U390-F1
#
_cell.length_a   1.000
_cell.length_b   1.000
_cell.length_c   1.000
_cell.angle_alpha   90.00
_cell.angle_beta   90.00
_cell.angle_gamma   90.00
#
_symmetry.space_group_name_H-M   'P 1'
#
loop_
_entity.id
_entity.type
_entity.pdbx_description
1 polymer ?
#
loop_
_entity_poly.entity_id
_entity_poly.type
_entity_poly.pdbx_seq_one_letter_code
_entity_poly.pdbx_strand_id
1 'polypeptide(L)'
;MSDTVKVAVDRSSVAMGDDVDSHREFWVFPASATIDDLLVEISSHYVPGIAGPAGWRVYLGTRREGQHGDIGLIYTRDDLKQQDNICRLLPGEKTLGELARWTGSRDLDVYASYLTFDQGRPLSLDEVMSGPTFTGCRPVKLESEAAADAKRDWVMMRELDRHAAAVANARRDWVRTNLLAALPPWIDIFIARNFHYLTELHCPASMSLAANLLGINESRDEDLAALANADARPKVVILAMVLAAFEWGTQRDTWRVGERPYCKAYLELLAHCGYRLSPIERVMAGQISVEQLKFSATDAARLDRIRQLRDQQYRLRMDRYYAKSLSEEQYQAAIQSVHAELCSLGELPGPI
;
A
#
# COMPACT_ATOMS: atom_id res chain seq x y z
N MET A 1 4.64 25.49 6.18
CA MET A 1 3.96 24.28 5.65
C MET A 1 4.51 24.10 4.25
N SER A 2 4.83 22.89 3.80
CA SER A 2 5.39 22.73 2.45
C SER A 2 4.36 23.20 1.41
N ASP A 3 4.73 24.14 0.55
CA ASP A 3 3.90 24.66 -0.54
C ASP A 3 3.66 23.64 -1.66
N THR A 4 4.02 22.38 -1.42
CA THR A 4 4.00 21.29 -2.38
C THR A 4 3.38 20.05 -1.77
N VAL A 5 2.72 19.27 -2.62
CA VAL A 5 2.17 17.95 -2.30
C VAL A 5 2.89 16.93 -3.17
N LYS A 6 3.43 15.89 -2.54
CA LYS A 6 3.97 14.74 -3.24
C LYS A 6 2.82 13.79 -3.55
N VAL A 7 2.69 13.40 -4.81
CA VAL A 7 1.68 12.48 -5.31
C VAL A 7 2.41 11.23 -5.79
N ALA A 8 2.18 10.09 -5.14
CA ALA A 8 2.62 8.80 -5.63
C ALA A 8 1.48 8.20 -6.45
N VAL A 9 1.64 8.17 -7.77
CA VAL A 9 0.63 7.66 -8.69
C VAL A 9 1.03 6.26 -9.15
N ASP A 10 0.06 5.34 -9.18
CA ASP A 10 0.23 3.99 -9.71
C ASP A 10 -0.99 3.62 -10.59
N ARG A 11 -0.86 2.60 -11.44
CA ARG A 11 -1.96 2.14 -12.31
C ARG A 11 -2.00 0.63 -12.48
N SER A 12 -3.21 0.14 -12.74
CA SER A 12 -3.42 -1.20 -13.25
C SER A 12 -2.76 -1.39 -14.61
N SER A 13 -2.38 -2.64 -14.90
CA SER A 13 -1.84 -3.04 -16.19
C SER A 13 -2.95 -3.16 -17.23
N VAL A 14 -2.69 -2.72 -18.46
CA VAL A 14 -3.64 -2.80 -19.58
C VAL A 14 -3.47 -4.03 -20.46
N ALA A 15 -2.29 -4.64 -20.43
CA ALA A 15 -1.99 -5.79 -21.25
C ALA A 15 -1.06 -6.75 -20.52
N MET A 16 -1.05 -7.97 -21.02
CA MET A 16 -0.10 -9.00 -20.62
C MET A 16 1.33 -8.52 -20.87
N GLY A 17 2.11 -8.38 -19.80
CA GLY A 17 3.49 -7.88 -19.88
C GLY A 17 3.65 -6.37 -19.73
N ASP A 18 2.59 -5.61 -19.47
CA ASP A 18 2.67 -4.21 -19.00
C ASP A 18 3.04 -4.20 -17.49
N ASP A 19 2.68 -5.23 -16.73
CA ASP A 19 3.01 -5.45 -15.32
C ASP A 19 4.48 -5.83 -15.01
N VAL A 20 5.37 -5.76 -15.99
CA VAL A 20 6.77 -6.19 -15.82
C VAL A 20 7.62 -5.17 -15.08
N ASP A 21 7.29 -3.90 -15.22
CA ASP A 21 7.89 -2.80 -14.48
C ASP A 21 6.86 -2.19 -13.54
N SER A 22 7.34 -1.60 -12.44
CA SER A 22 6.48 -0.78 -11.61
C SER A 22 5.98 0.40 -12.45
N HIS A 23 4.66 0.59 -12.53
CA HIS A 23 4.11 1.79 -13.13
C HIS A 23 4.18 3.00 -12.19
N ARG A 24 4.61 2.79 -10.94
CA ARG A 24 4.55 3.82 -9.93
C ARG A 24 5.46 4.99 -10.29
N GLU A 25 4.87 6.18 -10.39
CA GLU A 25 5.58 7.44 -10.54
C GLU A 25 5.40 8.31 -9.30
N PHE A 26 6.40 9.16 -9.03
CA PHE A 26 6.36 10.12 -7.93
C PHE A 26 6.38 11.53 -8.51
N TRP A 27 5.35 12.31 -8.20
CA TRP A 27 5.10 13.63 -8.75
C TRP A 27 5.09 14.65 -7.63
N VAL A 28 5.58 15.86 -7.89
CA VAL A 28 5.49 16.97 -6.95
C VAL A 28 4.67 18.09 -7.59
N PHE A 29 3.51 18.37 -7.00
CA PHE A 29 2.66 19.49 -7.39
C PHE A 29 2.75 20.63 -6.39
N PRO A 30 2.48 21.89 -6.81
CA PRO A 30 2.08 22.93 -5.87
C PRO A 30 0.84 22.48 -5.07
N ALA A 31 0.75 22.84 -3.80
CA ALA A 31 -0.41 22.52 -2.97
C ALA A 31 -1.72 23.16 -3.49
N SER A 32 -1.60 24.23 -4.30
CA SER A 32 -2.70 24.90 -4.99
C SER A 32 -3.16 24.23 -6.27
N ALA A 33 -2.42 23.24 -6.79
CA ALA A 33 -2.87 22.45 -7.94
C ALA A 33 -4.20 21.78 -7.61
N THR A 34 -5.03 21.58 -8.62
CA THR A 34 -6.40 21.11 -8.44
C THR A 34 -6.57 19.64 -8.84
N ILE A 35 -7.74 19.07 -8.55
CA ILE A 35 -8.09 17.74 -9.06
C ILE A 35 -8.07 17.71 -10.58
N ASP A 36 -8.50 18.78 -11.24
CA ASP A 36 -8.46 18.85 -12.71
C ASP A 36 -7.03 18.83 -13.24
N ASP A 37 -6.09 19.54 -12.60
CA ASP A 37 -4.66 19.48 -12.98
C ASP A 37 -4.14 18.05 -12.89
N LEU A 38 -4.47 17.33 -11.82
CA LEU A 38 -4.08 15.94 -11.61
C LEU A 38 -4.72 14.99 -12.64
N LEU A 39 -6.03 15.09 -12.88
CA LEU A 39 -6.73 14.21 -13.82
C LEU A 39 -6.26 14.44 -15.26
N VAL A 40 -6.01 15.70 -15.65
CA VAL A 40 -5.46 16.04 -16.97
C VAL A 40 -4.05 15.47 -17.13
N GLU A 41 -3.19 15.57 -16.11
CA GLU A 41 -1.84 15.00 -16.16
C GLU A 41 -1.87 13.48 -16.26
N ILE A 42 -2.75 12.81 -15.48
CA ILE A 42 -2.93 11.35 -15.55
C ILE A 42 -3.39 10.95 -16.96
N SER A 43 -4.43 11.60 -17.49
CA SER A 43 -4.99 11.32 -18.83
C SER A 43 -3.95 11.49 -19.92
N SER A 44 -3.25 12.63 -19.92
CA SER A 44 -2.41 13.04 -21.05
C SER A 44 -1.04 12.37 -21.06
N HIS A 45 -0.54 11.97 -19.89
CA HIS A 45 0.89 11.68 -19.71
C HIS A 45 1.20 10.42 -18.89
N TYR A 46 0.21 9.65 -18.45
CA TYR A 46 0.44 8.51 -17.57
C TYR A 46 -0.35 7.25 -17.94
N VAL A 47 -1.68 7.35 -18.06
CA VAL A 47 -2.49 6.18 -18.38
C VAL A 47 -2.50 5.92 -19.89
N PRO A 48 -2.31 4.67 -20.35
CA PRO A 48 -2.42 4.36 -21.76
C PRO A 48 -3.87 4.32 -22.26
N GLY A 49 -4.03 4.44 -23.57
CA GLY A 49 -5.29 4.23 -24.28
C GLY A 49 -5.87 2.84 -24.08
N ILE A 50 -7.19 2.75 -23.90
CA ILE A 50 -7.92 1.49 -23.84
C ILE A 50 -8.92 1.43 -24.99
N ALA A 51 -8.92 0.32 -25.73
CA ALA A 51 -9.91 0.11 -26.80
C ALA A 51 -11.27 -0.28 -26.22
N GLY A 52 -12.36 0.25 -26.79
CA GLY A 52 -13.73 -0.08 -26.43
C GLY A 52 -14.36 0.82 -25.34
N PRO A 53 -15.52 0.44 -24.77
CA PRO A 53 -16.21 1.21 -23.74
C PRO A 53 -15.58 0.97 -22.35
N ALA A 54 -14.29 1.28 -22.24
CA ALA A 54 -13.51 1.09 -21.04
C ALA A 54 -12.65 2.32 -20.78
N GLY A 55 -12.13 2.43 -19.56
CA GLY A 55 -11.31 3.56 -19.15
C GLY A 55 -10.61 3.30 -17.84
N TRP A 56 -10.32 4.38 -17.13
CA TRP A 56 -9.60 4.42 -15.89
C TRP A 56 -10.46 5.04 -14.81
N ARG A 57 -10.62 4.33 -13.70
CA ARG A 57 -11.16 4.85 -12.45
C ARG A 57 -10.01 5.29 -11.57
N VAL A 58 -9.93 6.58 -11.27
CA VAL A 58 -8.88 7.18 -10.45
C VAL A 58 -9.40 7.42 -9.04
N TYR A 59 -8.71 6.91 -8.04
CA TYR A 59 -9.08 7.05 -6.63
C TYR A 59 -7.87 7.32 -5.73
N LEU A 60 -8.16 7.81 -4.52
CA LEU A 60 -7.15 8.03 -3.49
C LEU A 60 -6.88 6.74 -2.72
N GLY A 61 -5.60 6.45 -2.51
CA GLY A 61 -5.09 5.25 -1.86
C GLY A 61 -4.25 4.38 -2.80
N THR A 62 -3.86 3.21 -2.30
CA THR A 62 -3.11 2.20 -3.07
C THR A 62 -4.02 1.04 -3.46
N ARG A 63 -3.59 0.19 -4.40
CA ARG A 63 -4.32 -1.03 -4.82
C ARG A 63 -4.76 -1.94 -3.66
N ARG A 64 -4.08 -1.86 -2.51
CA ARG A 64 -4.26 -2.75 -1.35
C ARG A 64 -4.98 -2.11 -0.17
N GLU A 65 -4.94 -0.78 -0.04
CA GLU A 65 -5.73 -0.08 0.98
C GLU A 65 -7.14 0.18 0.41
N GLY A 66 -8.17 0.04 1.23
CA GLY A 66 -9.55 0.30 0.79
C GLY A 66 -9.69 1.70 0.17
N GLN A 67 -10.54 1.82 -0.85
CA GLN A 67 -10.76 3.06 -1.59
C GLN A 67 -11.09 4.22 -0.63
N HIS A 68 -10.22 5.23 -0.52
CA HIS A 68 -10.52 6.44 0.26
C HIS A 68 -11.50 7.38 -0.46
N GLY A 69 -11.81 7.10 -1.72
CA GLY A 69 -12.80 7.81 -2.52
C GLY A 69 -12.33 7.98 -3.96
N ASP A 70 -13.25 7.82 -4.90
CA ASP A 70 -12.98 8.09 -6.31
C ASP A 70 -12.90 9.59 -6.55
N ILE A 71 -11.90 10.03 -7.31
CA ILE A 71 -11.71 11.44 -7.66
C ILE A 71 -12.18 11.74 -9.07
N GLY A 72 -12.08 10.78 -9.98
CA GLY A 72 -12.55 10.93 -11.34
C GLY A 72 -12.44 9.65 -12.16
N LEU A 73 -13.03 9.70 -13.35
CA LEU A 73 -12.93 8.65 -14.36
C LEU A 73 -12.33 9.26 -15.63
N ILE A 74 -11.52 8.50 -16.35
CA ILE A 74 -10.84 8.91 -17.58
C ILE A 74 -11.15 7.86 -18.65
N TYR A 75 -11.83 8.27 -19.71
CA TYR A 75 -12.12 7.42 -20.86
C TYR A 75 -11.17 7.79 -21.99
N THR A 76 -10.26 6.88 -22.30
CA THR A 76 -9.33 7.01 -23.40
C THR A 76 -9.87 6.21 -24.59
N ARG A 77 -9.87 6.79 -25.79
CA ARG A 77 -10.37 6.16 -27.03
C ARG A 77 -9.36 6.28 -28.16
N ASP A 78 -8.14 5.84 -27.86
CA ASP A 78 -7.03 5.78 -28.82
C ASP A 78 -7.39 4.99 -30.08
N ASP A 79 -8.22 3.94 -29.93
CA ASP A 79 -8.73 3.13 -31.03
C ASP A 79 -9.50 3.95 -32.07
N LEU A 80 -10.20 5.00 -31.63
CA LEU A 80 -10.96 5.91 -32.46
C LEU A 80 -10.26 7.25 -32.71
N LYS A 81 -9.05 7.45 -32.16
CA LYS A 81 -8.33 8.74 -32.16
C LYS A 81 -9.20 9.90 -31.68
N GLN A 82 -10.07 9.62 -30.72
CA GLN A 82 -10.90 10.63 -30.09
C GLN A 82 -10.14 11.25 -28.92
N GLN A 83 -10.44 12.50 -28.61
CA GLN A 83 -9.95 13.11 -27.38
C GLN A 83 -10.47 12.35 -26.15
N ASP A 84 -9.66 12.35 -25.11
CA ASP A 84 -10.06 11.74 -23.83
C ASP A 84 -11.25 12.48 -23.23
N ASN A 85 -12.06 11.73 -22.48
CA ASN A 85 -13.14 12.29 -21.68
C ASN A 85 -12.89 12.04 -20.20
N ILE A 86 -13.17 13.05 -19.37
CA ILE A 86 -13.03 13.00 -17.92
C ILE A 86 -14.41 13.15 -17.28
N CYS A 87 -14.75 12.26 -16.35
CA CYS A 87 -15.87 12.44 -15.42
C CYS A 87 -15.34 12.84 -14.05
N ARG A 88 -15.73 14.02 -13.56
CA ARG A 88 -15.42 14.46 -12.19
C ARG A 88 -16.31 13.74 -11.18
N LEU A 89 -15.71 13.06 -10.21
CA LEU A 89 -16.43 12.45 -9.09
C LEU A 89 -16.26 13.26 -7.79
N LEU A 90 -15.21 14.08 -7.73
CA LEU A 90 -15.07 15.18 -6.78
C LEU A 90 -15.06 16.54 -7.49
N PRO A 91 -15.37 17.65 -6.79
CA PRO A 91 -15.31 18.99 -7.36
C PRO A 91 -13.91 19.31 -7.91
N GLY A 92 -13.83 19.78 -9.15
CA GLY A 92 -12.57 20.00 -9.86
C GLY A 92 -11.70 21.08 -9.22
N GLU A 93 -12.31 22.06 -8.54
CA GLU A 93 -11.67 23.17 -7.83
C GLU A 93 -10.94 22.77 -6.55
N LYS A 94 -11.22 21.57 -6.03
CA LYS A 94 -10.61 21.10 -4.78
C LYS A 94 -9.11 20.96 -4.98
N THR A 95 -8.33 21.52 -4.07
CA THR A 95 -6.88 21.53 -4.21
C THR A 95 -6.25 20.23 -3.71
N LEU A 96 -5.08 19.87 -4.24
CA LEU A 96 -4.30 18.73 -3.77
C LEU A 96 -3.87 18.92 -2.32
N GLY A 97 -3.60 20.15 -1.88
CA GLY A 97 -3.31 20.46 -0.48
C GLY A 97 -4.50 20.20 0.45
N GLU A 98 -5.73 20.47 0.00
CA GLU A 98 -6.94 20.11 0.74
C GLU A 98 -7.19 18.61 0.77
N LEU A 99 -6.92 17.91 -0.34
CA LEU A 99 -7.01 16.45 -0.40
C LEU A 99 -6.01 15.79 0.55
N ALA A 100 -4.75 16.24 0.57
CA ALA A 100 -3.72 15.70 1.47
C ALA A 100 -4.12 15.86 2.94
N ARG A 101 -4.63 17.05 3.32
CA ARG A 101 -5.18 17.27 4.66
C ARG A 101 -6.36 16.36 4.97
N TRP A 102 -7.23 16.13 4.00
CA TRP A 102 -8.41 15.27 4.17
C TRP A 102 -8.04 13.79 4.36
N THR A 103 -7.01 13.29 3.67
CA THR A 103 -6.52 11.91 3.84
C THR A 103 -5.64 11.75 5.09
N GLY A 104 -5.34 12.82 5.81
CA GLY A 104 -4.47 12.79 6.99
C GLY A 104 -3.00 12.53 6.67
N SER A 105 -2.60 12.64 5.41
CA SER A 105 -1.24 12.39 4.94
C SER A 105 -0.64 13.64 4.30
N ARG A 106 0.68 13.82 4.43
CA ARG A 106 1.39 14.89 3.68
C ARG A 106 1.53 14.57 2.20
N ASP A 107 1.50 13.28 1.88
CA ASP A 107 1.63 12.74 0.53
C ASP A 107 0.30 12.12 0.11
N LEU A 108 -0.02 12.21 -1.18
CA LEU A 108 -1.20 11.60 -1.78
C LEU A 108 -0.81 10.33 -2.53
N ASP A 109 -1.35 9.18 -2.12
CA ASP A 109 -1.36 8.00 -2.96
C ASP A 109 -2.58 8.07 -3.90
N VAL A 110 -2.33 7.89 -5.20
CA VAL A 110 -3.35 7.91 -6.25
C VAL A 110 -3.22 6.64 -7.07
N TYR A 111 -4.34 5.96 -7.31
CA TYR A 111 -4.34 4.73 -8.10
C TYR A 111 -5.36 4.80 -9.23
N ALA A 112 -4.93 4.45 -10.45
CA ALA A 112 -5.79 4.31 -11.62
C ALA A 112 -6.08 2.83 -11.90
N SER A 113 -7.33 2.41 -11.72
CA SER A 113 -7.78 1.03 -11.99
C SER A 113 -8.66 0.95 -13.23
N TYR A 114 -8.79 -0.25 -13.80
CA TYR A 114 -9.63 -0.47 -14.98
C TYR A 114 -11.10 -0.19 -14.68
N LEU A 115 -11.77 0.54 -15.56
CA LEU A 115 -13.19 0.83 -15.54
C LEU A 115 -13.87 0.07 -16.69
N THR A 116 -14.81 -0.81 -16.36
CA THR A 116 -15.56 -1.63 -17.34
C THR A 116 -16.97 -1.12 -17.63
N PHE A 117 -17.40 0.00 -17.03
CA PHE A 117 -18.76 0.53 -17.19
C PHE A 117 -18.76 2.05 -17.27
N ASP A 118 -19.69 2.60 -18.05
CA ASP A 118 -19.90 4.03 -18.14
C ASP A 118 -20.56 4.55 -16.86
N GLN A 119 -19.87 5.47 -16.19
CA GLN A 119 -20.42 6.24 -15.09
C GLN A 119 -20.15 7.73 -15.29
N GLY A 120 -21.18 8.54 -14.98
CA GLY A 120 -21.09 9.99 -14.92
C GLY A 120 -21.32 10.73 -16.23
N ARG A 121 -21.26 12.06 -16.14
CA ARG A 121 -21.35 12.97 -17.27
C ARG A 121 -19.94 13.24 -17.80
N PRO A 122 -19.56 12.76 -19.00
CA PRO A 122 -18.24 13.02 -19.56
C PRO A 122 -18.10 14.49 -19.96
N LEU A 123 -16.92 15.04 -19.66
CA LEU A 123 -16.41 16.28 -20.21
C LEU A 123 -15.24 15.92 -21.10
N SER A 124 -15.13 16.53 -22.28
CA SER A 124 -13.91 16.39 -23.07
C SER A 124 -12.70 16.96 -22.36
N LEU A 125 -11.51 16.42 -22.65
CA LEU A 125 -10.25 16.93 -22.14
C LEU A 125 -10.12 18.45 -22.39
N ASP A 126 -10.49 18.93 -23.58
CA ASP A 126 -10.48 20.34 -23.93
C ASP A 126 -11.45 21.18 -23.08
N GLU A 127 -12.65 20.66 -22.76
CA GLU A 127 -13.60 21.32 -21.86
C GLU A 127 -13.07 21.41 -20.43
N VAL A 128 -12.35 20.40 -19.96
CA VAL A 128 -11.71 20.43 -18.63
C VAL A 128 -10.57 21.44 -18.62
N MET A 129 -9.68 21.41 -19.63
CA MET A 129 -8.54 22.31 -19.74
C MET A 129 -8.94 23.78 -19.98
N SER A 130 -10.08 24.01 -20.62
CA SER A 130 -10.64 25.37 -20.80
C SER A 130 -11.50 25.82 -19.62
N GLY A 131 -11.74 24.93 -18.65
CA GLY A 131 -12.57 25.18 -17.49
C GLY A 131 -11.89 26.06 -16.43
N PRO A 132 -12.66 26.75 -15.58
CA PRO A 132 -12.13 27.66 -14.56
C PRO A 132 -11.39 26.94 -13.41
N THR A 133 -11.51 25.61 -13.34
CA THR A 133 -10.96 24.75 -12.28
C THR A 133 -9.62 24.14 -12.64
N PHE A 134 -9.24 24.15 -13.93
CA PHE A 134 -7.91 23.76 -14.38
C PHE A 134 -6.97 24.96 -14.28
N THR A 135 -5.86 24.81 -13.56
CA THR A 135 -4.90 25.91 -13.35
C THR A 135 -3.71 25.83 -14.29
N GLY A 136 -3.51 24.69 -14.95
CA GLY A 136 -2.35 24.42 -15.80
C GLY A 136 -1.12 24.01 -15.02
N CYS A 137 -1.26 23.71 -13.72
CA CYS A 137 -0.15 23.23 -12.91
C CYS A 137 0.30 21.85 -13.40
N ARG A 138 1.60 21.70 -13.66
CA ARG A 138 2.22 20.42 -14.02
C ARG A 138 3.14 19.94 -12.90
N PRO A 139 3.25 18.63 -12.68
CA PRO A 139 4.15 18.12 -11.66
C PRO A 139 5.60 18.18 -12.11
N VAL A 140 6.50 18.24 -11.13
CA VAL A 140 7.87 17.78 -11.31
C VAL A 140 7.89 16.27 -11.09
N LYS A 141 8.21 15.49 -12.12
CA LYS A 141 8.35 14.03 -12.03
C LYS A 141 9.71 13.67 -11.41
N LEU A 142 9.69 12.85 -10.36
CA LEU A 142 10.89 12.39 -9.65
C LEU A 142 11.36 11.04 -10.23
N GLU A 143 11.93 11.08 -11.44
CA GLU A 143 12.41 9.88 -12.16
C GLU A 143 13.41 9.05 -11.33
N SER A 144 14.23 9.69 -10.51
CA SER A 144 15.19 8.99 -9.63
C SER A 144 14.52 8.15 -8.54
N GLU A 145 13.38 8.59 -8.01
CA GLU A 145 12.62 7.83 -7.02
C GLU A 145 11.84 6.69 -7.69
N ALA A 146 11.26 6.94 -8.87
CA ALA A 146 10.62 5.90 -9.67
C ALA A 146 11.63 4.81 -10.07
N ALA A 147 12.84 5.19 -10.49
CA ALA A 147 13.92 4.27 -10.81
C ALA A 147 14.47 3.53 -9.57
N ALA A 148 14.50 4.16 -8.40
CA ALA A 148 14.87 3.51 -7.14
C ALA A 148 13.81 2.49 -6.69
N ASP A 149 12.53 2.79 -6.89
CA ASP A 149 11.41 1.89 -6.59
C ASP A 149 11.34 0.72 -7.60
N ALA A 150 11.61 0.97 -8.88
CA ALA A 150 11.70 -0.05 -9.92
C ALA A 150 12.88 -1.03 -9.69
N LYS A 151 13.99 -0.56 -9.13
CA LYS A 151 15.14 -1.40 -8.72
C LYS A 151 14.92 -2.15 -7.42
N ARG A 152 13.80 -1.93 -6.74
CA ARG A 152 13.51 -2.55 -5.44
C ARG A 152 13.19 -4.02 -5.66
N ASP A 153 13.89 -4.89 -4.95
CA ASP A 153 13.63 -6.32 -5.01
C ASP A 153 12.32 -6.65 -4.28
N TRP A 154 11.21 -6.58 -5.02
CA TRP A 154 9.87 -6.85 -4.51
C TRP A 154 9.69 -8.30 -4.04
N VAL A 155 10.49 -9.24 -4.55
CA VAL A 155 10.50 -10.63 -4.09
C VAL A 155 11.06 -10.69 -2.67
N MET A 156 12.19 -10.00 -2.44
CA MET A 156 12.76 -9.85 -1.09
C MET A 156 11.78 -9.18 -0.13
N MET A 157 11.10 -8.11 -0.55
CA MET A 157 10.15 -7.39 0.31
C MET A 157 8.98 -8.27 0.74
N ARG A 158 8.41 -9.09 -0.16
CA ARG A 158 7.34 -10.04 0.18
C ARG A 158 7.80 -11.12 1.16
N GLU A 159 9.05 -11.55 1.05
CA GLU A 159 9.62 -12.52 2.01
C GLU A 159 9.77 -11.90 3.40
N LEU A 160 10.23 -10.64 3.48
CA LEU A 160 10.29 -9.90 4.74
C LEU A 160 8.91 -9.74 5.39
N ASP A 161 7.87 -9.41 4.60
CA ASP A 161 6.48 -9.39 5.05
C ASP A 161 6.03 -10.75 5.60
N ARG A 162 6.41 -11.84 4.92
CA ARG A 162 6.09 -13.20 5.33
C ARG A 162 6.74 -13.56 6.67
N HIS A 163 8.01 -13.22 6.87
CA HIS A 163 8.68 -13.41 8.15
C HIS A 163 8.03 -12.57 9.26
N ALA A 164 7.65 -11.32 8.98
CA ALA A 164 6.98 -10.46 9.95
C ALA A 164 5.60 -11.01 10.36
N ALA A 165 4.83 -11.51 9.39
CA ALA A 165 3.55 -12.15 9.63
C ALA A 165 3.69 -13.45 10.46
N ALA A 166 4.73 -14.25 10.20
CA ALA A 166 4.97 -15.50 10.90
C ALA A 166 5.21 -15.33 12.40
N VAL A 167 5.75 -14.19 12.84
CA VAL A 167 6.04 -13.92 14.26
C VAL A 167 4.95 -13.11 14.98
N ALA A 168 4.01 -12.53 14.23
CA ALA A 168 3.02 -11.61 14.77
C ALA A 168 2.14 -12.24 15.87
N ASN A 169 1.67 -13.48 15.67
CA ASN A 169 0.82 -14.15 16.67
C ASN A 169 1.59 -14.44 17.96
N ALA A 170 2.82 -14.96 17.85
CA ALA A 170 3.67 -15.23 19.02
C ALA A 170 3.97 -13.96 19.82
N ARG A 171 4.20 -12.82 19.14
CA ARG A 171 4.37 -11.51 19.77
C ARG A 171 3.10 -11.06 20.50
N ARG A 172 1.94 -11.14 19.87
CA ARG A 172 0.65 -10.75 20.49
C ARG A 172 0.31 -11.62 21.71
N ASP A 173 0.56 -12.92 21.62
CA ASP A 173 0.34 -13.85 22.73
C ASP A 173 1.26 -13.52 23.92
N TRP A 174 2.52 -13.17 23.64
CA TRP A 174 3.45 -12.71 24.66
C TRP A 174 2.98 -11.39 25.31
N VAL A 175 2.53 -10.41 24.50
CA VAL A 175 1.97 -9.15 25.00
C VAL A 175 0.80 -9.39 25.95
N ARG A 176 -0.15 -10.24 25.55
CA ARG A 176 -1.30 -10.62 26.37
C ARG A 176 -0.87 -11.22 27.71
N THR A 177 0.05 -12.17 27.65
CA THR A 177 0.43 -12.99 28.82
C THR A 177 1.35 -12.25 29.79
N ASN A 178 2.13 -11.28 29.32
CA ASN A 178 3.15 -10.62 30.13
C ASN A 178 2.76 -9.17 30.43
N LEU A 179 2.55 -8.34 29.40
CA LEU A 179 2.33 -6.90 29.58
C LEU A 179 0.94 -6.56 30.08
N LEU A 180 -0.10 -7.20 29.54
CA LEU A 180 -1.49 -6.94 29.95
C LEU A 180 -1.85 -7.64 31.27
N ALA A 181 -1.21 -8.77 31.57
CA ALA A 181 -1.37 -9.45 32.85
C ALA A 181 -0.76 -8.65 34.02
N ALA A 182 0.46 -8.13 33.83
CA ALA A 182 1.22 -7.39 34.83
C ALA A 182 1.84 -6.11 34.24
N LEU A 183 1.15 -4.98 34.44
CA LEU A 183 1.58 -3.70 33.89
C LEU A 183 2.89 -3.23 34.53
N PRO A 184 3.90 -2.84 33.73
CA PRO A 184 5.08 -2.18 34.24
C PRO A 184 4.72 -0.85 34.96
N PRO A 185 5.32 -0.53 36.13
CA PRO A 185 5.00 0.70 36.87
C PRO A 185 5.20 2.00 36.09
N TRP A 186 6.09 1.99 35.09
CA TRP A 186 6.46 3.14 34.26
C TRP A 186 5.72 3.18 32.91
N ILE A 187 4.76 2.29 32.66
CA ILE A 187 4.10 2.18 31.35
C ILE A 187 3.37 3.47 30.93
N ASP A 188 2.86 4.23 31.91
CA ASP A 188 2.21 5.52 31.69
C ASP A 188 3.18 6.54 31.03
N ILE A 189 4.49 6.44 31.32
CA ILE A 189 5.53 7.28 30.69
C ILE A 189 5.72 6.90 29.22
N PHE A 190 5.71 5.59 28.92
CA PHE A 190 5.79 5.12 27.53
C PHE A 190 4.60 5.62 26.72
N ILE A 191 3.38 5.49 27.28
CA ILE A 191 2.15 5.95 26.64
C ILE A 191 2.26 7.45 26.37
N ALA A 192 2.62 8.27 27.37
CA ALA A 192 2.70 9.72 27.22
C ALA A 192 3.73 10.15 26.15
N ARG A 193 4.91 9.52 26.11
CA ARG A 193 5.96 9.85 25.13
C ARG A 193 5.57 9.51 23.69
N ASN A 194 4.84 8.42 23.51
CA ASN A 194 4.52 7.89 22.19
C ASN A 194 3.07 8.14 21.76
N PHE A 195 2.30 8.90 22.56
CA PHE A 195 0.89 9.20 22.30
C PHE A 195 0.66 9.85 20.94
N HIS A 196 1.62 10.65 20.48
CA HIS A 196 1.53 11.34 19.18
C HIS A 196 1.47 10.38 17.98
N TYR A 197 1.94 9.13 18.08
CA TYR A 197 1.78 8.16 17.00
C TYR A 197 0.34 7.64 16.86
N LEU A 198 -0.44 7.73 17.93
CA LEU A 198 -1.79 7.19 17.98
C LEU A 198 -2.76 7.96 17.07
N THR A 199 -2.45 9.21 16.71
CA THR A 199 -3.26 9.99 15.76
C THR A 199 -3.33 9.37 14.38
N GLU A 200 -2.30 8.60 13.99
CA GLU A 200 -2.22 7.92 12.69
C GLU A 200 -2.50 6.41 12.79
N LEU A 201 -2.28 5.83 13.96
CA LEU A 201 -2.36 4.38 14.15
C LEU A 201 -3.71 3.89 14.68
N HIS A 202 -4.50 4.76 15.31
CA HIS A 202 -5.85 4.38 15.74
C HIS A 202 -6.83 4.39 14.56
N CYS A 203 -7.37 3.21 14.30
CA CYS A 203 -8.44 2.97 13.33
C CYS A 203 -9.28 1.75 13.77
N PRO A 204 -10.41 1.46 13.11
CA PRO A 204 -11.23 0.28 13.44
C PRO A 204 -10.43 -1.04 13.49
N ALA A 205 -9.49 -1.24 12.58
CA ALA A 205 -8.64 -2.45 12.57
C ALA A 205 -7.74 -2.56 13.82
N SER A 206 -7.20 -1.44 14.30
CA SER A 206 -6.46 -1.41 15.58
C SER A 206 -7.37 -1.68 16.78
N MET A 207 -8.64 -1.28 16.73
CA MET A 207 -9.61 -1.54 17.81
C MET A 207 -10.01 -3.02 17.85
N SER A 208 -10.21 -3.66 16.69
CA SER A 208 -10.40 -5.11 16.61
C SER A 208 -9.21 -5.87 17.20
N LEU A 209 -7.98 -5.41 16.94
CA LEU A 209 -6.78 -5.98 17.57
C LEU A 209 -6.76 -5.77 19.10
N ALA A 210 -7.19 -4.61 19.59
CA ALA A 210 -7.29 -4.36 21.03
C ALA A 210 -8.28 -5.32 21.71
N ALA A 211 -9.46 -5.53 21.11
CA ALA A 211 -10.45 -6.50 21.57
C ALA A 211 -9.86 -7.93 21.62
N ASN A 212 -9.13 -8.34 20.57
CA ASN A 212 -8.46 -9.64 20.52
C ASN A 212 -7.34 -9.79 21.57
N LEU A 213 -6.62 -8.72 21.89
CA LEU A 213 -5.63 -8.73 22.96
C LEU A 213 -6.28 -8.90 24.34
N LEU A 214 -7.48 -8.34 24.53
CA LEU A 214 -8.29 -8.47 25.74
C LEU A 214 -9.08 -9.79 25.82
N GLY A 215 -9.07 -10.60 24.75
CA GLY A 215 -9.76 -11.89 24.70
C GLY A 215 -11.25 -11.82 24.35
N ILE A 216 -11.70 -10.70 23.76
CA ILE A 216 -13.08 -10.53 23.26
C ILE A 216 -13.13 -11.06 21.82
N ASN A 217 -13.93 -12.10 21.59
CA ASN A 217 -13.97 -12.83 20.31
C ASN A 217 -14.97 -12.30 19.27
N GLU A 218 -15.74 -11.24 19.56
CA GLU A 218 -16.66 -10.62 18.60
C GLU A 218 -16.53 -9.10 18.68
N SER A 219 -16.18 -8.44 17.58
CA SER A 219 -15.88 -7.02 17.56
C SER A 219 -17.11 -6.17 17.25
N ARG A 220 -17.70 -5.56 18.27
CA ARG A 220 -18.37 -4.25 18.13
C ARG A 220 -17.66 -3.26 19.03
N ASP A 221 -17.48 -2.03 18.55
CA ASP A 221 -16.87 -0.92 19.34
C ASP A 221 -17.59 -0.71 20.69
N GLU A 222 -18.88 -1.09 20.76
CA GLU A 222 -19.71 -1.10 21.97
C GLU A 222 -19.16 -2.02 23.08
N ASP A 223 -18.50 -3.12 22.74
CA ASP A 223 -18.01 -4.12 23.70
C ASP A 223 -16.74 -3.65 24.43
N LEU A 224 -15.90 -2.84 23.77
CA LEU A 224 -14.72 -2.23 24.41
C LEU A 224 -15.11 -1.18 25.45
N ALA A 225 -16.11 -0.35 25.12
CA ALA A 225 -16.66 0.64 26.05
C ALA A 225 -17.36 -0.05 27.25
N ALA A 226 -18.06 -1.17 27.01
CA ALA A 226 -18.64 -1.98 28.07
C ALA A 226 -17.55 -2.63 28.97
N LEU A 227 -16.44 -3.12 28.39
CA LEU A 227 -15.36 -3.75 29.14
C LEU A 227 -14.63 -2.76 30.07
N ALA A 228 -14.43 -1.51 29.64
CA ALA A 228 -13.87 -0.44 30.47
C ALA A 228 -14.72 -0.16 31.72
N ASN A 229 -16.03 -0.46 31.65
CA ASN A 229 -16.97 -0.30 32.76
C ASN A 229 -17.14 -1.58 33.60
N ALA A 230 -16.76 -2.77 33.12
CA ALA A 230 -17.22 -4.05 33.67
C ALA A 230 -16.33 -4.70 34.74
N ASP A 231 -15.00 -4.59 34.67
CA ASP A 231 -14.02 -5.04 35.70
C ASP A 231 -12.58 -4.98 35.15
N ALA A 232 -12.41 -4.69 33.86
CA ALA A 232 -11.09 -4.51 33.27
C ALA A 232 -10.51 -3.19 33.79
N ARG A 233 -9.54 -3.29 34.73
CA ARG A 233 -8.70 -2.19 35.23
C ARG A 233 -8.47 -1.18 34.09
N PRO A 234 -9.00 0.06 34.14
CA PRO A 234 -9.01 0.98 32.99
C PRO A 234 -7.63 1.18 32.34
N LYS A 235 -6.56 1.12 33.15
CA LYS A 235 -5.16 1.14 32.66
C LYS A 235 -4.80 -0.01 31.70
N VAL A 236 -5.33 -1.21 31.93
CA VAL A 236 -5.14 -2.38 31.06
C VAL A 236 -5.82 -2.15 29.70
N VAL A 237 -7.05 -1.63 29.71
CA VAL A 237 -7.79 -1.32 28.48
C VAL A 237 -7.07 -0.25 27.67
N ILE A 238 -6.66 0.85 28.31
CA ILE A 238 -5.87 1.91 27.68
C ILE A 238 -4.60 1.33 27.06
N LEU A 239 -3.84 0.53 27.82
CA LEU A 239 -2.63 -0.09 27.31
C LEU A 239 -2.89 -1.03 26.14
N ALA A 240 -3.94 -1.85 26.19
CA ALA A 240 -4.30 -2.75 25.10
C ALA A 240 -4.62 -1.97 23.81
N MET A 241 -5.37 -0.87 23.90
CA MET A 241 -5.64 0.01 22.75
C MET A 241 -4.35 0.59 22.17
N VAL A 242 -3.46 1.10 23.02
CA VAL A 242 -2.18 1.68 22.61
C VAL A 242 -1.33 0.61 21.91
N LEU A 243 -1.10 -0.54 22.53
CA LEU A 243 -0.28 -1.62 21.96
C LEU A 243 -0.89 -2.19 20.68
N ALA A 244 -2.22 -2.27 20.58
CA ALA A 244 -2.90 -2.70 19.36
C ALA A 244 -2.71 -1.73 18.20
N ALA A 245 -2.63 -0.42 18.46
CA ALA A 245 -2.31 0.58 17.45
C ALA A 245 -0.87 0.40 16.92
N PHE A 246 0.10 0.15 17.80
CA PHE A 246 1.47 -0.19 17.37
C PHE A 246 1.52 -1.53 16.60
N GLU A 247 0.82 -2.56 17.06
CA GLU A 247 0.71 -3.85 16.36
C GLU A 247 0.09 -3.70 14.97
N TRP A 248 -0.96 -2.89 14.84
CA TRP A 248 -1.53 -2.54 13.54
C TRP A 248 -0.51 -1.82 12.67
N GLY A 249 0.22 -0.85 13.23
CA GLY A 249 1.29 -0.14 12.55
C GLY A 249 2.40 -1.04 12.02
N THR A 250 2.66 -2.19 12.68
CA THR A 250 3.63 -3.20 12.22
C THR A 250 3.11 -4.07 11.07
N GLN A 251 1.78 -4.18 10.93
CA GLN A 251 1.10 -4.94 9.87
C GLN A 251 0.77 -4.08 8.65
N ARG A 252 0.73 -2.75 8.79
CA ARG A 252 0.58 -1.88 7.63
C ARG A 252 1.71 -2.17 6.66
N ASP A 253 1.31 -2.24 5.40
CA ASP A 253 2.07 -2.51 4.17
C ASP A 253 3.18 -1.47 3.89
N THR A 254 3.63 -0.74 4.92
CA THR A 254 4.27 0.56 4.79
C THR A 254 5.56 0.69 5.61
N TRP A 255 6.04 -0.35 6.33
CA TRP A 255 7.47 -0.41 6.73
C TRP A 255 8.43 -0.27 5.51
N ARG A 256 7.84 -0.41 4.31
CA ARG A 256 8.36 -0.22 2.95
C ARG A 256 8.85 1.22 2.62
N VAL A 257 8.51 2.26 3.39
CA VAL A 257 8.91 3.66 3.10
C VAL A 257 9.31 4.39 4.38
N GLY A 258 10.60 4.74 4.50
CA GLY A 258 11.15 5.61 5.56
C GLY A 258 11.39 4.92 6.92
N GLU A 259 12.16 5.61 7.78
CA GLU A 259 12.27 5.22 9.19
C GLU A 259 10.90 5.32 9.86
N ARG A 260 10.46 4.24 10.50
CA ARG A 260 9.21 4.21 11.28
C ARG A 260 9.53 4.26 12.76
N PRO A 261 9.64 5.44 13.36
CA PRO A 261 10.09 5.57 14.74
C PRO A 261 9.11 4.89 15.73
N TYR A 262 7.84 4.72 15.35
CA TYR A 262 6.86 3.99 16.16
C TYR A 262 7.11 2.48 16.21
N CYS A 263 7.60 1.84 15.13
CA CYS A 263 7.95 0.40 15.13
C CYS A 263 9.12 0.15 16.07
N LYS A 264 10.12 1.03 16.00
CA LYS A 264 11.27 1.02 16.91
C LYS A 264 10.82 1.18 18.36
N ALA A 265 10.06 2.23 18.67
CA ALA A 265 9.57 2.48 20.02
C ALA A 265 8.80 1.29 20.61
N TYR A 266 7.94 0.67 19.80
CA TYR A 266 7.16 -0.50 20.20
C TYR A 266 8.04 -1.73 20.47
N LEU A 267 8.90 -2.10 19.52
CA LEU A 267 9.72 -3.30 19.64
C LEU A 267 10.81 -3.14 20.73
N GLU A 268 11.32 -1.93 20.95
CA GLU A 268 12.20 -1.61 22.08
C GLU A 268 11.48 -1.71 23.42
N LEU A 269 10.21 -1.28 23.51
CA LEU A 269 9.39 -1.52 24.70
C LEU A 269 9.28 -3.01 25.01
N LEU A 270 8.91 -3.82 24.00
CA LEU A 270 8.77 -5.26 24.19
C LEU A 270 10.09 -5.88 24.66
N ALA A 271 11.19 -5.53 23.99
CA ALA A 271 12.53 -6.02 24.35
C ALA A 271 12.92 -5.63 25.78
N HIS A 272 12.66 -4.39 26.19
CA HIS A 272 12.92 -3.91 27.54
C HIS A 272 12.08 -4.65 28.59
N CYS A 273 10.88 -5.10 28.23
CA CYS A 273 10.03 -5.92 29.08
C CYS A 273 10.36 -7.43 29.02
N GLY A 274 11.43 -7.82 28.33
CA GLY A 274 11.93 -9.20 28.30
C GLY A 274 11.49 -10.03 27.09
N TYR A 275 10.78 -9.44 26.11
CA TYR A 275 10.49 -10.12 24.85
C TYR A 275 11.76 -10.27 24.01
N ARG A 276 12.00 -11.47 23.49
CA ARG A 276 13.15 -11.70 22.60
C ARG A 276 12.76 -11.43 21.15
N LEU A 277 13.21 -10.31 20.60
CA LEU A 277 12.99 -9.96 19.20
C LEU A 277 13.58 -11.01 18.25
N SER A 278 12.76 -11.48 17.32
CA SER A 278 13.19 -12.29 16.18
C SER A 278 14.07 -11.49 15.21
N PRO A 279 14.82 -12.15 14.31
CA PRO A 279 15.66 -11.44 13.33
C PRO A 279 14.90 -10.40 12.51
N ILE A 280 13.68 -10.71 12.04
CA ILE A 280 12.85 -9.76 11.27
C ILE A 280 12.38 -8.58 12.13
N GLU A 281 12.03 -8.80 13.39
CA GLU A 281 11.65 -7.72 14.30
C GLU A 281 12.84 -6.81 14.63
N ARG A 282 14.06 -7.35 14.68
CA ARG A 282 15.26 -6.52 14.80
C ARG A 282 15.49 -5.64 13.57
N VAL A 283 15.13 -6.10 12.37
CA VAL A 283 15.09 -5.27 11.16
C VAL A 283 14.03 -4.18 11.30
N MET A 284 12.80 -4.54 11.70
CA MET A 284 11.68 -3.59 11.87
C MET A 284 11.96 -2.53 12.94
N ALA A 285 12.75 -2.87 13.97
CA ALA A 285 13.20 -1.94 15.01
C ALA A 285 14.39 -1.07 14.56
N GLY A 286 14.97 -1.30 13.38
CA GLY A 286 16.16 -0.62 12.89
C GLY A 286 17.45 -1.00 13.62
N GLN A 287 17.49 -2.14 14.31
CA GLN A 287 18.68 -2.63 15.02
C GLN A 287 19.68 -3.32 14.10
N ILE A 288 19.19 -3.89 12.99
CA ILE A 288 20.00 -4.47 11.92
C ILE A 288 19.39 -4.04 10.57
N SER A 289 20.20 -4.00 9.54
CA SER A 289 19.73 -3.74 8.17
C SER A 289 19.20 -5.02 7.50
N VAL A 290 18.49 -4.87 6.38
CA VAL A 290 18.00 -6.01 5.58
C VAL A 290 19.17 -6.86 5.07
N GLU A 291 20.31 -6.24 4.73
CA GLU A 291 21.51 -6.93 4.25
C GLU A 291 22.17 -7.78 5.35
N GLN A 292 21.97 -7.42 6.61
CA GLN A 292 22.47 -8.15 7.77
C GLN A 292 21.55 -9.31 8.18
N LEU A 293 20.31 -9.35 7.67
CA LEU A 293 19.38 -10.43 7.93
C LEU A 293 19.86 -11.71 7.22
N LYS A 294 20.15 -12.74 8.01
CA LYS A 294 20.53 -14.05 7.48
C LYS A 294 19.26 -14.86 7.20
N PHE A 295 19.01 -15.12 5.92
CA PHE A 295 18.01 -16.08 5.49
C PHE A 295 18.50 -17.50 5.71
N SER A 296 17.58 -18.43 5.96
CA SER A 296 17.93 -19.85 5.96
C SER A 296 18.32 -20.29 4.55
N ALA A 297 19.04 -21.41 4.42
CA ALA A 297 19.38 -21.95 3.11
C ALA A 297 18.11 -22.26 2.27
N THR A 298 17.04 -22.69 2.94
CA THR A 298 15.74 -22.94 2.32
C THR A 298 15.09 -21.65 1.81
N ASP A 299 15.11 -20.58 2.60
CA ASP A 299 14.51 -19.29 2.21
C ASP A 299 15.30 -18.64 1.06
N ALA A 300 16.64 -18.71 1.11
CA ALA A 300 17.49 -18.23 0.04
C ALA A 300 17.24 -18.99 -1.28
N ALA A 301 17.17 -20.32 -1.22
CA ALA A 301 16.86 -21.15 -2.39
C ALA A 301 15.46 -20.87 -2.94
N ARG A 302 14.48 -20.63 -2.06
CA ARG A 302 13.12 -20.22 -2.45
C ARG A 302 13.13 -18.87 -3.16
N LEU A 303 13.79 -17.85 -2.61
CA LEU A 303 13.90 -16.52 -3.21
C LEU A 303 14.51 -16.59 -4.60
N ASP A 304 15.63 -17.30 -4.75
CA ASP A 304 16.30 -17.47 -6.04
C ASP A 304 15.41 -18.23 -7.03
N ARG A 305 14.66 -19.23 -6.55
CA ARG A 305 13.70 -19.95 -7.40
C ARG A 305 12.55 -19.08 -7.85
N ILE A 306 11.99 -18.24 -6.96
CA ILE A 306 10.95 -17.27 -7.32
C ILE A 306 11.48 -16.29 -8.38
N ARG A 307 12.69 -15.75 -8.20
CA ARG A 307 13.32 -14.85 -9.19
C ARG A 307 13.46 -15.54 -10.55
N GLN A 308 14.01 -16.75 -10.58
CA GLN A 308 14.12 -17.54 -11.82
C GLN A 308 12.77 -17.79 -12.50
N LEU A 309 11.73 -18.13 -11.73
CA LEU A 309 10.39 -18.36 -12.26
C LEU A 309 9.76 -17.07 -12.78
N ARG A 310 9.99 -15.92 -12.14
CA ARG A 310 9.55 -14.60 -12.63
C ARG A 310 10.28 -14.22 -13.92
N ASP A 311 11.58 -14.48 -14.01
CA ASP A 311 12.36 -14.27 -15.23
C ASP A 311 11.92 -15.21 -16.36
N GLN A 312 11.54 -16.45 -16.03
CA GLN A 312 10.99 -17.40 -16.99
C GLN A 312 9.60 -16.98 -17.46
N GLN A 313 8.74 -16.53 -16.54
CA GLN A 313 7.43 -15.96 -16.85
C GLN A 313 7.57 -14.76 -17.79
N TYR A 314 8.52 -13.86 -17.51
CA TYR A 314 8.85 -12.71 -18.36
C TYR A 314 9.27 -13.15 -19.77
N ARG A 315 10.24 -14.06 -19.88
CA ARG A 315 10.73 -14.56 -21.18
C ARG A 315 9.63 -15.22 -22.01
N LEU A 316 8.82 -16.08 -21.40
CA LEU A 316 7.69 -16.72 -22.08
C LEU A 316 6.69 -15.69 -22.64
N ARG A 317 6.42 -14.61 -21.90
CA ARG A 317 5.58 -13.50 -22.38
C ARG A 317 6.23 -12.74 -23.53
N MET A 318 7.53 -12.44 -23.43
CA MET A 318 8.27 -11.77 -24.50
C MET A 318 8.26 -12.61 -25.79
N ASP A 319 8.51 -13.91 -25.66
CA ASP A 319 8.49 -14.85 -26.77
C ASP A 319 7.11 -14.96 -27.42
N ARG A 320 6.04 -14.95 -26.62
CA ARG A 320 4.64 -15.03 -27.12
C ARG A 320 4.19 -13.74 -27.79
N TYR A 321 4.26 -12.60 -27.11
CA TYR A 321 3.59 -11.37 -27.52
C TYR A 321 4.46 -10.48 -28.42
N TYR A 322 5.78 -10.50 -28.23
CA TYR A 322 6.69 -9.60 -28.94
C TYR A 322 7.47 -10.34 -30.03
N ALA A 323 8.18 -11.40 -29.68
CA ALA A 323 8.96 -12.18 -30.65
C ALA A 323 8.08 -13.07 -31.55
N LYS A 324 6.85 -13.37 -31.11
CA LYS A 324 5.88 -14.27 -31.77
C LYS A 324 6.49 -15.63 -32.13
N SER A 325 7.42 -16.10 -31.29
CA SER A 325 8.16 -17.36 -31.47
C SER A 325 7.43 -18.56 -30.86
N LEU A 326 6.46 -18.33 -29.97
CA LEU A 326 5.62 -19.35 -29.33
C LEU A 326 4.17 -19.29 -29.86
N SER A 327 3.60 -20.47 -30.15
CA SER A 327 2.15 -20.60 -30.37
C SER A 327 1.38 -20.42 -29.05
N GLU A 328 0.07 -20.14 -29.15
CA GLU A 328 -0.79 -20.01 -27.95
C GLU A 328 -0.76 -21.28 -27.10
N GLU A 329 -0.88 -22.47 -27.72
CA GLU A 329 -0.86 -23.75 -27.01
C GLU A 329 0.49 -24.00 -26.32
N GLN A 330 1.61 -23.66 -26.97
CA GLN A 330 2.95 -23.79 -26.40
C GLN A 330 3.16 -22.83 -25.21
N TYR A 331 2.69 -21.60 -25.34
CA TYR A 331 2.73 -20.61 -24.27
C TYR A 331 1.86 -21.04 -23.08
N GLN A 332 0.62 -21.46 -23.32
CA GLN A 332 -0.30 -21.92 -22.26
C GLN A 332 0.29 -23.11 -21.48
N ALA A 333 0.85 -24.10 -22.19
CA ALA A 333 1.47 -25.25 -21.52
C ALA A 333 2.69 -24.84 -20.67
N ALA A 334 3.55 -23.97 -21.20
CA ALA A 334 4.76 -23.53 -20.50
C ALA A 334 4.45 -22.61 -19.30
N ILE A 335 3.51 -21.67 -19.47
CA ILE A 335 3.16 -20.68 -18.45
C ILE A 335 2.40 -21.31 -17.29
N GLN A 336 1.55 -22.32 -17.54
CA GLN A 336 0.84 -23.07 -16.50
C GLN A 336 1.79 -23.77 -15.53
N SER A 337 2.88 -24.38 -16.03
CA SER A 337 3.88 -25.00 -15.16
C SER A 337 4.58 -23.98 -14.27
N VAL A 338 4.91 -22.80 -14.81
CA VAL A 338 5.54 -21.71 -14.06
C VAL A 338 4.58 -21.15 -13.00
N HIS A 339 3.31 -20.95 -13.36
CA HIS A 339 2.28 -20.48 -12.42
C HIS A 339 2.03 -21.48 -11.29
N ALA A 340 1.94 -22.78 -11.59
CA ALA A 340 1.74 -23.81 -10.59
C ALA A 340 2.88 -23.83 -9.56
N GLU A 341 4.12 -23.63 -10.00
CA GLU A 341 5.27 -23.57 -9.11
C GLU A 341 5.33 -22.26 -8.31
N LEU A 342 5.02 -21.11 -8.92
CA LEU A 342 4.89 -19.86 -8.16
C LEU A 342 3.82 -19.97 -7.07
N CYS A 343 2.67 -20.57 -7.37
CA CYS A 343 1.62 -20.85 -6.40
C CYS A 343 2.09 -21.74 -5.26
N SER A 344 2.84 -22.81 -5.55
CA SER A 344 3.36 -23.72 -4.51
C SER A 344 4.38 -23.04 -3.60
N LEU A 345 5.10 -22.05 -4.14
CA LEU A 345 5.99 -21.16 -3.39
C LEU A 345 5.24 -19.98 -2.73
N GLY A 346 3.91 -19.98 -2.68
CA GLY A 346 3.10 -18.96 -2.00
C GLY A 346 3.09 -17.60 -2.67
N GLU A 347 3.42 -17.55 -3.96
CA GLU A 347 3.32 -16.36 -4.80
C GLU A 347 2.03 -16.39 -5.62
N LEU A 348 1.46 -15.21 -5.88
CA LEU A 348 0.33 -15.12 -6.81
C LEU A 348 0.82 -15.40 -8.24
N PRO A 349 0.12 -16.28 -8.98
CA PRO A 349 0.42 -16.47 -10.39
C PRO A 349 0.16 -15.14 -11.10
N GLY A 350 1.03 -14.81 -12.05
CA GLY A 350 0.75 -13.64 -12.90
C GLY A 350 -0.48 -13.93 -13.77
N PRO A 351 -1.02 -12.94 -14.48
CA PRO A 351 -2.06 -13.21 -15.45
C PRO A 351 -1.55 -14.22 -16.52
N ILE A 352 -2.48 -14.98 -17.10
CA ILE A 352 -2.23 -15.99 -18.15
C ILE A 352 -2.21 -15.30 -19.50
#